data_AF-A0A8T4SS31-F1
#
_entry.id   AF-A0A8T4SS31-F1
#
_cell.length_a   1.000
_cell.length_b   1.000
_cell.length_c   1.000
_cell.angle_alpha   90.00
_cell.angle_beta   90.00
_cell.angle_gamma   90.00
#
_symmetry.space_group_name_H-M   'P 1'
#
loop_
_entity.id
_entity.type
_entity.pdbx_description
1 polymer ?
#
loop_
_entity_poly.entity_id
_entity_poly.type
_entity_poly.pdbx_seq_one_letter_code
_entity_poly.pdbx_strand_id
1 'polypeptide(L)'
;MSNDNNLVDEFEKLQNLKKEVEAKEAELKGEIIELARQKNADILFGTNKKCSIKEYTKVIYPEDKTFFVELIKKKGFYDKFSSVNYLKIGPAIIKGELDKEIIELTKKEKAFRLSLKDI
;
A
#
# COMPACT_ATOMS: atom_id res chain seq x y z
N MET A 1 16.38 -42.61 -8.00
CA MET A 1 16.08 -41.33 -7.31
C MET A 1 14.65 -41.44 -6.83
N SER A 2 14.43 -41.25 -5.53
CA SER A 2 13.13 -41.42 -4.90
C SER A 2 12.10 -40.51 -5.59
N ASN A 3 11.03 -41.10 -6.13
CA ASN A 3 9.91 -40.36 -6.68
C ASN A 3 9.15 -39.76 -5.49
N ASP A 4 9.43 -38.50 -5.17
CA ASP A 4 8.78 -37.77 -4.09
C ASP A 4 7.32 -37.46 -4.48
N ASN A 5 6.48 -38.51 -4.48
CA ASN A 5 5.03 -38.52 -4.28
C ASN A 5 4.19 -37.44 -4.97
N ASN A 6 4.54 -36.95 -6.17
CA ASN A 6 3.76 -35.95 -6.91
C ASN A 6 3.50 -34.62 -6.13
N LEU A 7 4.07 -34.48 -4.93
CA LEU A 7 3.84 -33.36 -4.02
C LEU A 7 4.50 -32.08 -4.54
N VAL A 8 5.66 -32.23 -5.17
CA VAL A 8 6.40 -31.12 -5.78
C VAL A 8 5.60 -30.54 -6.96
N ASP A 9 5.03 -31.40 -7.80
CA ASP A 9 4.21 -30.99 -8.96
C ASP A 9 2.89 -30.36 -8.53
N GLU A 10 2.25 -30.87 -7.48
CA GLU A 10 1.06 -30.24 -6.89
C GLU A 10 1.38 -28.89 -6.25
N PHE A 11 2.52 -28.77 -5.57
CA PHE A 11 2.97 -27.51 -4.99
C PHE A 11 3.27 -26.46 -6.07
N GLU A 12 3.91 -26.85 -7.18
CA GLU A 12 4.14 -25.97 -8.33
C GLU A 12 2.81 -25.47 -8.93
N LYS A 13 1.83 -26.35 -9.12
CA LYS A 13 0.49 -25.97 -9.61
C LYS A 13 -0.19 -24.96 -8.69
N LEU A 14 -0.11 -25.17 -7.37
CA LEU A 14 -0.65 -24.21 -6.40
C LEU A 14 0.07 -22.87 -6.45
N GLN A 15 1.39 -22.85 -6.64
CA GLN A 15 2.12 -21.59 -6.82
C GLN A 15 1.71 -20.85 -8.09
N ASN A 16 1.52 -21.56 -9.20
CA ASN A 16 1.07 -20.95 -10.45
C ASN A 16 -0.36 -20.42 -10.34
N LEU A 17 -1.27 -21.21 -9.76
CA LEU A 17 -2.63 -20.76 -9.51
C LEU A 17 -2.67 -19.53 -8.59
N LYS A 18 -1.82 -19.49 -7.56
CA LYS A 18 -1.70 -18.33 -6.68
C LYS A 18 -1.30 -17.08 -7.46
N LYS A 19 -0.31 -17.17 -8.36
CA LYS A 19 0.12 -16.04 -9.21
C LYS A 19 -1.02 -15.57 -10.12
N GLU A 20 -1.76 -16.49 -10.73
CA GLU A 20 -2.90 -16.15 -11.58
C GLU A 20 -4.03 -15.47 -10.80
N VAL A 21 -4.34 -15.97 -9.61
CA VAL A 21 -5.35 -15.36 -8.72
C VAL A 21 -4.92 -13.96 -8.29
N GLU A 22 -3.65 -13.78 -7.91
CA GLU A 22 -3.10 -12.46 -7.56
C GLU A 22 -3.15 -11.47 -8.73
N ALA A 23 -2.87 -11.93 -9.95
CA ALA A 23 -2.98 -11.10 -11.16
C ALA A 23 -4.43 -10.67 -11.43
N LYS A 24 -5.38 -11.62 -11.40
CA LYS A 24 -6.82 -11.30 -11.55
C LYS A 24 -7.33 -10.39 -10.45
N GLU A 25 -6.87 -10.57 -9.22
CA GLU A 25 -7.24 -9.69 -8.10
C GLU A 25 -6.73 -8.26 -8.33
N ALA A 26 -5.54 -8.09 -8.90
CA ALA A 26 -4.98 -6.79 -9.24
C ALA A 26 -5.77 -6.10 -10.36
N GLU A 27 -6.15 -6.84 -11.41
CA GLU A 27 -7.01 -6.34 -12.50
C GLU A 27 -8.36 -5.86 -11.97
N LEU A 28 -9.06 -6.70 -11.21
CA LEU A 28 -10.36 -6.36 -10.62
C LEU A 28 -10.27 -5.14 -9.69
N LYS A 29 -9.20 -5.02 -8.90
CA LYS A 29 -8.97 -3.82 -8.07
C LYS A 29 -8.90 -2.55 -8.93
N GLY A 30 -8.21 -2.61 -10.06
CA GLY A 30 -8.14 -1.51 -11.03
C GLY A 30 -9.51 -1.11 -11.55
N GLU A 31 -10.28 -2.08 -12.05
CA GLU A 31 -11.64 -1.86 -12.57
C GLU A 31 -12.58 -1.27 -11.51
N ILE A 32 -12.53 -1.77 -10.27
CA ILE A 32 -13.34 -1.26 -9.17
C ILE A 32 -13.00 0.20 -8.86
N ILE A 33 -11.71 0.57 -8.87
CA ILE A 33 -11.28 1.95 -8.65
C ILE A 33 -11.75 2.86 -9.78
N GLU A 34 -11.62 2.42 -11.04
CA GLU A 34 -12.09 3.19 -12.20
C GLU A 34 -13.60 3.40 -12.17
N LEU A 35 -14.35 2.34 -11.87
CA LEU A 35 -15.80 2.40 -11.76
C LEU A 35 -16.25 3.30 -10.59
N ALA A 36 -15.53 3.26 -9.47
CA ALA A 36 -15.76 4.16 -8.34
C ALA A 36 -15.52 5.63 -8.72
N ARG A 37 -14.45 5.92 -9.48
CA ARG A 37 -14.15 7.27 -9.99
C ARG A 37 -15.21 7.76 -10.96
N GLN A 38 -15.63 6.93 -11.91
CA GLN A 38 -16.68 7.27 -12.88
C GLN A 38 -18.02 7.60 -12.20
N LYS A 39 -18.36 6.84 -11.16
CA LYS A 39 -19.60 7.02 -10.39
C LYS A 39 -19.49 8.07 -9.26
N ASN A 40 -18.30 8.61 -9.03
CA ASN A 40 -17.99 9.48 -7.89
C ASN A 40 -18.48 8.87 -6.55
N ALA A 41 -18.27 7.56 -6.38
CA ALA A 41 -18.82 6.79 -5.27
C ALA A 41 -17.72 6.16 -4.41
N ASP A 42 -17.79 6.37 -3.10
CA ASP A 42 -16.87 5.76 -2.12
C ASP A 42 -17.23 4.32 -1.78
N ILE A 43 -18.44 3.87 -2.16
CA ILE A 43 -18.95 2.54 -1.89
C ILE A 43 -19.60 1.98 -3.16
N LEU A 44 -19.17 0.77 -3.54
CA LEU A 44 -19.78 -0.01 -4.60
C LEU A 44 -20.47 -1.24 -4.01
N PHE A 45 -21.62 -1.59 -4.56
CA PHE A 45 -22.43 -2.73 -4.10
C PHE A 45 -22.38 -3.85 -5.13
N GLY A 46 -21.99 -5.04 -4.70
CA GLY A 46 -22.21 -6.29 -5.42
C GLY A 46 -23.45 -7.00 -4.88
N THR A 47 -23.63 -8.26 -5.30
CA THR A 47 -24.81 -9.06 -4.94
C THR A 47 -24.87 -9.38 -3.44
N ASN A 48 -23.74 -9.73 -2.83
CA ASN A 48 -23.66 -10.15 -1.42
C ASN A 48 -22.69 -9.31 -0.58
N LYS A 49 -21.86 -8.49 -1.24
CA LYS A 49 -20.77 -7.74 -0.61
C LYS A 49 -20.81 -6.29 -1.08
N LYS A 50 -20.47 -5.38 -0.18
CA LYS A 50 -20.13 -3.99 -0.53
C LYS A 50 -18.62 -3.79 -0.47
N CYS A 51 -18.09 -3.06 -1.43
CA CYS A 51 -16.71 -2.63 -1.47
C CYS A 51 -16.65 -1.15 -1.09
N SER A 52 -15.95 -0.82 -0.01
CA SER A 52 -15.59 0.56 0.32
C SER A 52 -14.24 0.88 -0.29
N ILE A 53 -14.20 1.92 -1.10
CA ILE A 53 -13.00 2.47 -1.73
C ILE A 53 -12.62 3.72 -0.95
N LYS A 54 -11.44 3.71 -0.34
CA LYS A 54 -10.90 4.87 0.36
C LYS A 54 -9.64 5.36 -0.33
N GLU A 55 -9.69 6.56 -0.88
CA GLU A 55 -8.50 7.26 -1.38
C GLU A 55 -7.65 7.74 -0.21
N TYR A 56 -6.35 7.54 -0.28
CA TYR A 56 -5.39 8.06 0.70
C TYR A 56 -4.10 8.48 0.01
N THR A 57 -3.43 9.46 0.61
CA THR A 57 -2.09 9.87 0.16
C THR A 57 -1.07 8.90 0.73
N LYS A 58 -0.38 8.18 -0.14
CA LYS A 58 0.78 7.37 0.19
C LYS A 58 2.03 8.24 0.08
N VAL A 59 2.88 8.20 1.09
CA VAL A 59 4.20 8.83 1.05
C VAL A 59 5.23 7.78 0.63
N ILE A 60 5.94 8.05 -0.46
CA ILE A 60 7.10 7.29 -0.90
C ILE A 60 8.34 7.98 -0.34
N TYR A 61 9.07 7.21 0.46
CA TYR A 61 10.35 7.60 1.04
C TYR A 61 11.48 7.44 0.02
N PRO A 62 12.58 8.19 0.16
CA PRO A 62 13.76 7.99 -0.68
C PRO A 62 14.35 6.58 -0.49
N GLU A 63 15.04 6.09 -1.52
CA GLU A 63 15.71 4.79 -1.48
C GLU A 63 16.79 4.74 -0.39
N ASP A 64 17.56 5.82 -0.25
CA ASP A 64 18.52 6.00 0.83
C ASP A 64 17.82 6.39 2.13
N LYS A 65 17.33 5.36 2.84
CA LYS A 65 16.70 5.50 4.15
C LYS A 65 17.68 5.98 5.22
N THR A 66 18.98 5.69 5.07
CA THR A 66 20.00 6.06 6.05
C THR A 66 20.18 7.57 6.06
N PHE A 67 20.40 8.16 4.89
CA PHE A 67 20.48 9.61 4.73
C PHE A 67 19.22 10.32 5.23
N PHE A 68 18.05 9.78 4.89
CA PHE A 68 16.77 10.34 5.34
C PHE A 68 16.61 10.34 6.86
N VAL A 69 17.00 9.24 7.52
CA VAL A 69 16.96 9.15 9.00
C VAL A 69 17.97 10.10 9.63
N GLU A 70 19.17 10.23 9.07
CA GLU A 70 20.18 11.18 9.56
C GLU A 70 19.72 12.63 9.43
N LEU A 71 19.08 12.99 8.31
CA LEU A 71 18.52 14.32 8.12
C LEU A 71 17.42 14.63 9.15
N ILE A 72 16.54 13.67 9.43
CA ILE A 72 15.50 13.78 10.47
C ILE A 72 16.13 13.95 11.87
N LYS A 73 17.21 13.21 12.16
CA LYS A 73 17.99 13.36 13.41
C LYS A 73 18.61 14.74 13.52
N LYS A 74 19.32 15.18 12.48
CA LYS A 74 20.00 16.48 12.43
C LYS A 74 19.04 17.65 12.63
N LYS A 75 17.81 17.53 12.12
CA LYS A 75 16.76 18.55 12.24
C LYS A 75 15.95 18.45 13.54
N GLY A 76 16.29 17.55 14.47
CA GLY A 76 15.65 17.44 15.79
C GLY A 76 14.24 16.85 15.77
N PHE A 77 13.79 16.27 14.66
CA PHE A 77 12.48 15.63 14.58
C PHE A 77 12.51 14.19 15.11
N TYR A 78 13.69 13.59 15.22
CA TYR A 78 13.87 12.20 15.68
C TYR A 78 13.36 11.97 17.10
N ASP A 79 13.53 12.92 18.03
CA ASP A 79 13.07 12.77 19.41
C ASP A 79 11.56 13.00 19.56
N LYS A 80 10.96 13.82 18.68
CA LYS A 80 9.50 14.05 18.64
C LYS A 80 8.73 12.81 18.20
N PHE A 81 9.33 12.00 17.33
CA PHE A 81 8.79 10.72 16.90
C PHE A 81 9.60 9.62 17.62
N SER A 82 9.26 9.32 18.88
CA SER A 82 10.00 8.43 19.81
C SER A 82 10.42 7.07 19.22
N SER A 83 11.49 7.04 18.43
CA SER A 83 11.81 6.06 17.37
C SER A 83 11.13 6.40 16.04
N VAL A 84 11.89 6.41 14.93
CA VAL A 84 11.44 6.59 13.52
C VAL A 84 10.45 5.49 13.18
N ASN A 85 9.25 5.63 13.72
CA ASN A 85 8.12 4.86 13.35
C ASN A 85 7.58 5.58 12.12
N TYR A 86 7.93 5.07 10.95
CA TYR A 86 7.48 5.58 9.65
C TYR A 86 5.96 5.82 9.60
N LEU A 87 5.19 5.15 10.47
CA LEU A 87 3.76 5.39 10.73
C LEU A 87 3.42 6.82 11.18
N LYS A 88 4.29 7.51 11.92
CA LYS A 88 4.06 8.88 12.39
C LYS A 88 4.64 9.94 11.45
N ILE A 89 5.71 9.61 10.73
CA ILE A 89 6.38 10.51 9.77
C ILE A 89 5.49 10.74 8.54
N GLY A 90 4.88 9.69 7.99
CA GLY A 90 4.02 9.80 6.81
C GLY A 90 2.90 10.84 6.97
N PRO A 91 2.07 10.77 8.03
CA PRO A 91 1.08 11.79 8.32
C PRO A 91 1.66 13.20 8.49
N ALA A 92 2.81 13.35 9.15
CA ALA A 92 3.46 14.65 9.33
C ALA A 92 3.93 15.26 7.98
N ILE A 93 4.43 14.44 7.05
CA ILE A 93 4.79 14.86 5.69
C ILE A 93 3.54 15.31 4.91
N ILE A 94 2.45 14.56 5.04
CA ILE A 94 1.18 14.91 4.37
C ILE A 94 0.69 16.27 4.88
N LYS A 95 0.72 16.48 6.19
CA LYS A 95 0.27 17.73 6.86
C LYS A 95 1.24 18.91 6.74
N GLY A 96 2.49 18.68 6.33
CA GLY A 96 3.51 19.73 6.24
C GLY A 96 4.12 20.13 7.59
N GLU A 97 4.10 19.23 8.57
CA GLU A 97 4.63 19.46 9.93
C GLU A 97 6.16 19.23 10.04
N LEU A 98 6.79 18.82 8.93
CA LEU A 98 8.24 18.58 8.81
C LEU A 98 8.93 19.68 8.01
N ASP A 99 10.24 19.77 8.14
CA ASP A 99 11.08 20.67 7.33
C ASP A 99 10.86 20.40 5.83
N LYS A 100 10.84 21.48 5.03
CA LYS A 100 10.63 21.41 3.58
C LYS A 100 11.66 20.51 2.90
N GLU A 101 12.91 20.54 3.37
CA GLU A 101 14.01 19.71 2.84
C GLU A 101 13.70 18.21 2.98
N ILE A 102 13.04 17.80 4.07
CA ILE A 102 12.62 16.41 4.30
C ILE A 102 11.41 16.07 3.41
N ILE A 103 10.46 17.01 3.25
CA ILE A 103 9.27 16.81 2.44
C ILE A 103 9.62 16.66 0.95
N GLU A 104 10.54 17.48 0.44
CA GLU A 104 10.99 17.46 -0.95
C GLU A 104 11.70 16.15 -1.34
N LEU A 105 12.33 15.47 -0.37
CA LEU A 105 12.91 14.14 -0.56
C LEU A 105 11.87 13.02 -0.68
N THR A 106 10.60 13.30 -0.39
CA THR A 106 9.52 12.32 -0.45
C THR A 106 8.53 12.60 -1.58
N LYS A 107 7.98 11.55 -2.17
CA LYS A 107 6.93 11.67 -3.19
C LYS A 107 5.57 11.36 -2.59
N LYS A 108 4.56 12.18 -2.90
CA LYS A 108 3.17 11.96 -2.51
C LYS A 108 2.43 11.35 -3.69
N GLU A 109 1.91 10.14 -3.51
CA GLU A 109 1.11 9.45 -4.52
C GLU A 109 -0.30 9.19 -4.00
N LYS A 110 -1.27 9.17 -4.92
CA LYS A 110 -2.64 8.76 -4.60
C LYS A 110 -2.71 7.24 -4.64
N ALA A 111 -3.10 6.65 -3.53
CA ALA A 111 -3.34 5.21 -3.40
C ALA A 111 -4.78 4.95 -2.98
N PHE A 112 -5.26 3.73 -3.26
CA PHE A 112 -6.62 3.31 -2.97
C PHE A 112 -6.58 2.09 -2.08
N ARG A 113 -7.41 2.12 -1.03
CA ARG A 113 -7.65 0.96 -0.18
C ARG A 113 -9.06 0.46 -0.42
N LEU A 114 -9.16 -0.79 -0.85
CA LEU A 114 -10.42 -1.48 -1.01
C LEU A 114 -10.68 -2.33 0.24
N SER A 115 -11.91 -2.27 0.76
CA SER A 115 -12.36 -3.11 1.88
C SER A 115 -13.71 -3.72 1.55
N LEU A 116 -13.78 -5.05 1.57
CA LEU A 116 -15.00 -5.81 1.36
C LEU A 116 -15.72 -6.03 2.69
N LYS A 117 -17.03 -5.83 2.72
CA LYS A 117 -17.91 -6.15 3.84
C LYS A 117 -19.18 -6.83 3.33
N ASP A 118 -19.77 -7.66 4.17
CA ASP A 118 -21.13 -8.16 3.94
C ASP A 118 -22.14 -7.00 3.92
N ILE A 119 -23.21 -7.20 3.14
CA ILE A 119 -24.34 -6.27 3.04
C ILE A 119 -25.34 -6.57 4.15
#